data_AF-A0A522C7S0-F1
#
_entry.id   AF-A0A522C7S0-F1
#
_cell.length_a   1.000
_cell.length_b   1.000
_cell.length_c   1.000
_cell.angle_alpha   90.00
_cell.angle_beta   90.00
_cell.angle_gamma   90.00
#
_symmetry.space_group_name_H-M   'P 1'
#
loop_
_entity.id
_entity.type
_entity.pdbx_description
1 polymer ?
#
loop_
_entity_poly.entity_id
_entity_poly.type
_entity_poly.pdbx_seq_one_letter_code
_entity_poly.pdbx_strand_id
1 'polypeptide(L)'
;SWGKPTFERLVAAEPEPLTSAMKVSHSMLLQVAQRPGDFFAHMRRLLMANDEPRAGQRRLVRKAISIYRALLRAGTVERLETPDADGRTVRLTVELQPDFALDQPLSPFAVAALELLDRESPSYALDLLSVIESTLEAPRQVLAAQRSKAKGEAVAEMKAQGIEYDERMELLEEISYPMPLREQLEAAFEIYRDGHPWVADEELTPKSVARDLSERAMTFVEYVGFYGLARSEGLLLRYLADAYKALRRTVPTAARTEEVEDLISWLGEIVRQTDSSLLEEWESLMSGEAPVPAAQPVDETPPPVTANERAFRVLVRNALFRRVELFALRRWIDLGELDPDFEWEHPIRAYFEEHSSVNTGPDARGPALFMVTAEPGRWLVRQILDDPAGHHDWAITAEVDLAASDEAGTAVLTVLSVGD
;
A
#
# COMPACT_ATOMS: atom_id res chain seq x y z
N SER A 1 1.80 18.04 20.95
CA SER A 1 2.77 18.75 21.81
C SER A 1 2.84 18.03 23.15
N TRP A 2 3.94 17.30 23.39
CA TRP A 2 4.20 16.58 24.63
C TRP A 2 4.83 17.54 25.64
N GLY A 3 4.02 18.44 26.21
CA GLY A 3 4.47 19.42 27.19
C GLY A 3 4.31 18.93 28.63
N LYS A 4 4.92 19.65 29.57
CA LYS A 4 4.77 19.46 31.02
C LYS A 4 3.29 19.32 31.47
N PRO A 5 2.31 20.08 30.93
CA PRO A 5 0.90 19.89 31.29
C PRO A 5 0.33 18.53 30.87
N THR A 6 0.73 18.03 29.69
CA THR A 6 0.30 16.70 29.21
C THR A 6 0.90 15.60 30.07
N PHE A 7 2.17 15.74 30.47
CA PHE A 7 2.86 14.81 31.37
C PHE A 7 2.21 14.78 32.75
N GLU A 8 2.00 15.95 33.38
CA GLU A 8 1.33 16.06 34.69
C GLU A 8 -0.09 15.47 34.63
N ARG A 9 -0.83 15.69 33.54
CA ARG A 9 -2.13 15.06 33.31
C ARG A 9 -2.06 13.55 33.20
N LEU A 10 -1.07 12.99 32.50
CA LEU A 10 -0.92 11.54 32.35
C LEU A 10 -0.50 10.86 33.66
N VAL A 11 0.32 11.52 34.48
CA VAL A 11 0.72 11.02 35.81
C VAL A 11 -0.43 11.09 36.81
N ALA A 12 -1.25 12.14 36.76
CA ALA A 12 -2.35 12.35 37.71
C ALA A 12 -3.69 11.73 37.27
N ALA A 13 -3.83 11.31 36.02
CA ALA A 13 -5.06 10.72 35.51
C ALA A 13 -5.33 9.35 36.16
N GLU A 14 -6.54 9.17 36.68
CA GLU A 14 -7.00 7.83 37.07
C GLU A 14 -7.14 6.95 35.83
N PRO A 15 -6.71 5.67 35.89
CA PRO A 15 -6.90 4.73 34.81
C PRO A 15 -8.38 4.63 34.41
N GLU A 16 -8.65 4.65 33.11
CA GLU A 16 -10.01 4.48 32.60
C GLU A 16 -10.56 3.10 33.00
N PRO A 17 -11.84 3.01 33.43
CA PRO A 17 -12.43 1.74 33.77
C PRO A 17 -12.54 0.85 32.54
N LEU A 18 -12.28 -0.45 32.71
CA LEU A 18 -12.46 -1.44 31.64
C LEU A 18 -13.94 -1.51 31.26
N THR A 19 -14.26 -1.09 30.03
CA THR A 19 -15.60 -1.20 29.47
C THR A 19 -15.61 -2.26 28.36
N SER A 20 -16.72 -2.99 28.25
CA SER A 20 -16.86 -3.95 27.16
C SER A 20 -17.01 -3.22 25.82
N ALA A 21 -16.23 -3.64 24.83
CA ALA A 21 -16.30 -3.16 23.45
C ALA A 21 -16.75 -4.27 22.49
N MET A 22 -17.48 -5.28 23.00
CA MET A 22 -17.86 -6.46 22.22
C MET A 22 -18.77 -6.07 21.05
N LYS A 23 -18.45 -6.57 19.86
CA LYS A 23 -19.24 -6.42 18.63
C LYS A 23 -19.61 -7.79 18.07
N VAL A 24 -20.72 -7.84 17.34
CA VAL A 24 -21.14 -9.02 16.57
C VAL A 24 -21.10 -8.64 15.10
N SER A 25 -20.33 -9.40 14.31
CA SER A 25 -20.15 -9.23 12.87
C SER A 25 -20.65 -10.45 12.09
N HIS A 26 -20.78 -10.30 10.77
CA HIS A 26 -21.09 -11.43 9.89
C HIS A 26 -20.02 -12.53 9.96
N SER A 27 -18.73 -12.17 9.91
CA SER A 27 -17.63 -13.14 10.03
C SER A 27 -17.70 -13.96 11.31
N MET A 28 -18.07 -13.36 12.44
CA MET A 28 -18.25 -14.09 13.70
C MET A 28 -19.31 -15.19 13.57
N LEU A 29 -20.46 -14.89 12.95
CA LEU A 29 -21.51 -15.89 12.76
C LEU A 29 -21.08 -16.99 11.79
N LEU A 30 -20.40 -16.65 10.71
CA LEU A 30 -19.89 -17.64 9.75
C LEU A 30 -18.83 -18.55 10.39
N GLN A 31 -17.91 -17.99 11.19
CA GLN A 31 -16.94 -18.78 11.96
C GLN A 31 -17.62 -19.73 12.94
N VAL A 32 -18.65 -19.27 13.66
CA VAL A 32 -19.40 -20.13 14.59
C VAL A 32 -20.18 -21.22 13.85
N ALA A 33 -20.70 -20.94 12.65
CA ALA A 33 -21.38 -21.94 11.81
C ALA A 33 -20.44 -23.06 11.32
N GLN A 34 -19.13 -22.81 11.21
CA GLN A 34 -18.14 -23.84 10.85
C GLN A 34 -17.75 -24.76 12.01
N ARG A 35 -17.96 -24.33 13.27
CA ARG A 35 -17.58 -25.10 14.45
C ARG A 35 -18.46 -26.35 14.60
N PRO A 36 -17.90 -27.49 15.05
CA PRO A 36 -18.70 -28.63 15.45
C PRO A 36 -19.71 -28.28 16.56
N GLY A 37 -20.90 -28.90 16.52
CA GLY A 37 -21.98 -28.72 17.48
C GLY A 37 -23.02 -27.64 17.14
N ASP A 38 -23.96 -27.41 18.05
CA ASP A 38 -25.14 -26.57 17.80
C ASP A 38 -24.79 -25.07 17.72
N PHE A 39 -25.09 -24.47 16.56
CA PHE A 39 -24.82 -23.06 16.27
C PHE A 39 -25.48 -22.11 17.28
N PHE A 40 -26.76 -22.35 17.62
CA PHE A 40 -27.51 -21.45 18.49
C PHE A 40 -27.03 -21.53 19.94
N ALA A 41 -26.61 -22.70 20.40
CA ALA A 41 -26.00 -22.89 21.71
C ALA A 41 -24.67 -22.13 21.82
N HIS A 42 -23.81 -22.24 20.80
CA HIS A 42 -22.54 -21.51 20.73
C HIS A 42 -22.75 -20.00 20.72
N MET A 43 -23.62 -19.50 19.84
CA MET A 43 -23.96 -18.08 19.76
C MET A 43 -24.58 -17.57 21.08
N ARG A 44 -25.51 -18.33 21.68
CA ARG A 44 -26.12 -17.95 22.96
C ARG A 44 -25.07 -17.82 24.05
N ARG A 45 -24.11 -18.75 24.13
CA ARG A 45 -23.02 -18.68 25.11
C ARG A 45 -22.18 -17.43 24.90
N LEU A 46 -21.71 -17.20 23.67
CA LEU A 46 -20.87 -16.04 23.32
C LEU A 46 -21.57 -14.70 23.64
N LEU A 47 -22.85 -14.59 23.34
CA LEU A 47 -23.63 -13.35 23.48
C LEU A 47 -24.14 -13.08 24.91
N MET A 48 -24.17 -14.10 25.77
CA MET A 48 -24.71 -13.98 27.14
C MET A 48 -23.63 -14.13 28.23
N ALA A 49 -22.49 -14.74 27.93
CA ALA A 49 -21.37 -14.92 28.84
C ALA A 49 -20.22 -13.96 28.48
N ASN A 50 -20.51 -12.66 28.58
CA ASN A 50 -19.57 -11.56 28.34
C ASN A 50 -19.81 -10.43 29.36
N ASP A 51 -18.88 -9.48 29.42
CA ASP A 51 -18.90 -8.37 30.37
C ASP A 51 -19.83 -7.20 29.97
N GLU A 52 -20.62 -7.35 28.90
CA GLU A 52 -21.63 -6.34 28.57
C GLU A 52 -22.76 -6.35 29.62
N PRO A 53 -23.28 -5.18 30.02
CA PRO A 53 -24.48 -5.12 30.83
C PRO A 53 -25.67 -5.74 30.08
N ARG A 54 -26.73 -6.09 30.80
CA ARG A 54 -27.87 -6.82 30.22
C ARG A 54 -28.52 -6.11 29.03
N ALA A 55 -28.49 -4.78 29.00
CA ALA A 55 -28.95 -3.99 27.85
C ALA A 55 -28.04 -4.19 26.62
N GLY A 56 -26.71 -4.20 26.80
CA GLY A 56 -25.72 -4.47 25.77
C GLY A 56 -25.84 -5.87 25.19
N GLN A 57 -25.96 -6.89 26.05
CA GLN A 57 -26.18 -8.28 25.61
C GLN A 57 -27.45 -8.41 24.74
N ARG A 58 -28.56 -7.74 25.11
CA ARG A 58 -29.78 -7.73 24.28
C ARG A 58 -29.57 -7.07 22.93
N ARG A 59 -28.78 -5.98 22.87
CA ARG A 59 -28.38 -5.31 21.61
C ARG A 59 -27.58 -6.26 20.72
N LEU A 60 -26.59 -6.96 21.29
CA LEU A 60 -25.77 -7.94 20.55
C LEU A 60 -26.62 -9.09 20.01
N VAL A 61 -27.55 -9.63 20.81
CA VAL A 61 -28.47 -10.70 20.37
C VAL A 61 -29.36 -10.25 19.23
N ARG A 62 -29.93 -9.04 19.30
CA ARG A 62 -30.75 -8.50 18.19
C ARG A 62 -29.94 -8.34 16.91
N LYS A 63 -28.71 -7.81 17.00
CA LYS A 63 -27.81 -7.69 15.84
C LYS A 63 -27.46 -9.09 15.28
N ALA A 64 -27.12 -10.06 16.13
CA ALA A 64 -26.84 -11.44 15.71
C ALA A 64 -28.03 -12.08 14.97
N ILE A 65 -29.26 -11.90 15.46
CA ILE A 65 -30.46 -12.40 14.78
C ILE A 65 -30.66 -11.72 13.44
N SER A 66 -30.42 -10.41 13.36
CA SER A 66 -30.51 -9.65 12.10
C SER A 66 -29.51 -10.16 11.06
N ILE A 67 -28.25 -10.34 11.47
CA ILE A 67 -27.17 -10.90 10.64
C ILE A 67 -27.54 -12.31 10.18
N TYR A 68 -27.95 -13.20 11.09
CA TYR A 68 -28.33 -14.58 10.75
C TYR A 68 -29.46 -14.63 9.71
N ARG A 69 -30.48 -13.77 9.85
CA ARG A 69 -31.57 -13.67 8.87
C ARG A 69 -31.10 -13.13 7.53
N ALA A 70 -30.14 -12.21 7.50
CA ALA A 70 -29.54 -11.74 6.26
C ALA A 70 -28.78 -12.87 5.55
N LEU A 71 -27.92 -13.60 6.28
CA LEU A 71 -27.16 -14.74 5.78
C LEU A 71 -28.06 -15.88 5.26
N LEU A 72 -29.16 -16.17 5.96
CA LEU A 72 -30.16 -17.15 5.50
C LEU A 72 -30.86 -16.70 4.20
N ARG A 73 -31.27 -15.43 4.11
CA ARG A 73 -31.96 -14.90 2.92
C ARG A 73 -31.08 -14.88 1.69
N ALA A 74 -29.80 -14.57 1.86
CA ALA A 74 -28.82 -14.62 0.78
C ALA A 74 -28.41 -16.06 0.42
N GLY A 75 -28.89 -17.06 1.16
CA GLY A 75 -28.49 -18.44 0.96
C GLY A 75 -27.00 -18.65 1.17
N THR A 76 -26.37 -17.92 2.09
CA THR A 76 -24.96 -18.10 2.51
C THR A 76 -24.84 -19.18 3.60
N VAL A 77 -25.88 -19.28 4.43
CA VAL A 77 -26.05 -20.36 5.39
C VAL A 77 -27.40 -21.02 5.17
N GLU A 78 -27.48 -22.31 5.47
CA GLU A 78 -28.73 -23.07 5.56
C GLU A 78 -28.90 -23.65 6.95
N ARG A 79 -30.15 -23.84 7.34
CA ARG A 79 -30.50 -24.56 8.55
C ARG A 79 -30.79 -26.01 8.19
N LEU A 80 -30.13 -26.93 8.89
CA LEU A 80 -30.32 -28.36 8.70
C LEU A 80 -31.54 -28.84 9.50
N GLU A 81 -32.33 -29.74 8.93
CA GLU A 81 -33.46 -30.38 9.63
C GLU A 81 -32.98 -31.31 10.75
N THR A 82 -31.88 -32.02 10.48
CA THR A 82 -31.16 -32.86 11.44
C THR A 82 -29.69 -32.45 11.50
N PRO A 83 -29.03 -32.53 12.66
CA PRO A 83 -27.60 -32.21 12.75
C PRO A 83 -26.75 -33.04 11.79
N ASP A 84 -25.67 -32.46 11.28
CA ASP A 84 -24.68 -33.19 10.47
C ASP A 84 -23.82 -34.15 11.32
N ALA A 85 -22.86 -34.83 10.69
CA ALA A 85 -21.94 -35.76 11.37
C ALA A 85 -21.13 -35.10 12.51
N ASP A 86 -20.89 -33.79 12.44
CA ASP A 86 -20.17 -33.01 13.45
C ASP A 86 -21.13 -32.32 14.44
N GLY A 87 -22.44 -32.60 14.36
CA GLY A 87 -23.48 -32.05 15.22
C GLY A 87 -23.90 -30.62 14.87
N ARG A 88 -23.57 -30.11 13.68
CA ARG A 88 -23.95 -28.75 13.24
C ARG A 88 -25.43 -28.69 12.86
N THR A 89 -26.11 -27.65 13.29
CA THR A 89 -27.52 -27.36 12.95
C THR A 89 -27.68 -26.26 11.90
N VAL A 90 -26.59 -25.56 11.59
CA VAL A 90 -26.47 -24.54 10.54
C VAL A 90 -25.19 -24.84 9.79
N ARG A 91 -25.24 -24.83 8.46
CA ARG A 91 -24.09 -25.06 7.58
C ARG A 91 -23.96 -23.92 6.58
N LEU A 92 -22.74 -23.69 6.10
CA LEU A 92 -22.50 -22.83 4.95
C LEU A 92 -22.88 -23.57 3.66
N THR A 93 -23.62 -22.88 2.80
CA THR A 93 -24.08 -23.37 1.50
C THR A 93 -23.10 -23.05 0.37
N VAL A 94 -22.34 -21.97 0.54
CA VAL A 94 -21.28 -21.58 -0.39
C VAL A 94 -20.04 -22.38 -0.03
N GLU A 95 -19.42 -23.04 -1.02
CA GLU A 95 -18.00 -23.37 -0.94
C GLU A 95 -17.26 -22.03 -0.89
N LEU A 96 -17.09 -21.51 0.32
CA LEU A 96 -16.11 -20.47 0.57
C LEU A 96 -14.79 -21.01 0.00
N GLN A 97 -14.11 -20.22 -0.83
CA GLN A 97 -12.83 -20.63 -1.41
C GLN A 97 -11.94 -21.22 -0.29
N PRO A 98 -11.12 -22.24 -0.57
CA PRO A 98 -10.29 -22.90 0.44
C PRO A 98 -9.46 -21.92 1.30
N ASP A 99 -9.14 -20.75 0.75
CA ASP A 99 -8.39 -19.67 1.38
C ASP A 99 -9.27 -18.50 1.90
N PHE A 100 -10.58 -18.70 2.07
CA PHE A 100 -11.47 -17.68 2.64
C PHE A 100 -11.11 -17.41 4.10
N ALA A 101 -10.25 -16.41 4.26
CA ALA A 101 -9.84 -15.86 5.53
C ALA A 101 -11.00 -15.01 6.07
N LEU A 102 -11.80 -15.56 6.99
CA LEU A 102 -12.93 -14.85 7.65
C LEU A 102 -12.49 -13.55 8.38
N ASP A 103 -11.20 -13.41 8.63
CA ASP A 103 -10.50 -12.23 9.14
C ASP A 103 -10.26 -11.13 8.09
N GLN A 104 -10.43 -11.43 6.79
CA GLN A 104 -10.37 -10.46 5.69
C GLN A 104 -11.62 -10.55 4.79
N PRO A 105 -12.76 -10.04 5.25
CA PRO A 105 -14.04 -10.15 4.55
C PRO A 105 -14.06 -9.53 3.15
N LEU A 106 -13.17 -8.55 2.88
CA LEU A 106 -13.04 -7.88 1.59
C LEU A 106 -12.17 -8.63 0.57
N SER A 107 -11.43 -9.68 0.95
CA SER A 107 -10.56 -10.41 0.01
C SER A 107 -11.33 -11.00 -1.19
N PRO A 108 -12.52 -11.61 -1.05
CA PRO A 108 -13.26 -12.10 -2.21
C PRO A 108 -13.83 -10.97 -3.08
N PHE A 109 -14.15 -9.82 -2.48
CA PHE A 109 -14.50 -8.63 -3.25
C PHE A 109 -13.32 -8.18 -4.11
N ALA A 110 -12.11 -8.13 -3.55
CA ALA A 110 -10.91 -7.80 -4.32
C ALA A 110 -10.76 -8.73 -5.53
N VAL A 111 -10.83 -10.05 -5.33
CA VAL A 111 -10.74 -11.03 -6.43
C VAL A 111 -11.79 -10.77 -7.51
N ALA A 112 -13.05 -10.55 -7.14
CA ALA A 112 -14.11 -10.24 -8.10
C ALA A 112 -13.88 -8.90 -8.81
N ALA A 113 -13.36 -7.88 -8.11
CA ALA A 113 -13.04 -6.59 -8.70
C ALA A 113 -11.86 -6.67 -9.68
N LEU A 114 -10.90 -7.59 -9.47
CA LEU A 114 -9.81 -7.82 -10.43
C LEU A 114 -10.33 -8.30 -11.79
N GLU A 115 -11.45 -9.02 -11.84
CA GLU A 115 -12.05 -9.47 -13.10
C GLU A 115 -12.62 -8.33 -13.95
N LEU A 116 -12.83 -7.15 -13.34
CA LEU A 116 -13.31 -5.95 -14.02
C LEU A 116 -12.19 -5.14 -14.69
N LEU A 117 -10.93 -5.46 -14.41
CA LEU A 117 -9.78 -4.73 -14.92
C LEU A 117 -9.42 -5.19 -16.34
N ASP A 118 -9.00 -4.23 -17.17
CA ASP A 118 -8.43 -4.53 -18.48
C ASP A 118 -6.96 -4.97 -18.34
N ARG A 119 -6.69 -6.23 -18.66
CA ARG A 119 -5.37 -6.85 -18.55
C ARG A 119 -4.37 -6.35 -19.57
N GLU A 120 -4.85 -5.82 -20.69
CA GLU A 120 -3.99 -5.27 -21.74
C GLU A 120 -3.65 -3.79 -21.48
N SER A 121 -4.25 -3.19 -20.44
CA SER A 121 -3.95 -1.82 -20.05
C SER A 121 -2.51 -1.71 -19.52
N PRO A 122 -1.72 -0.70 -19.96
CA PRO A 122 -0.42 -0.39 -19.38
C PRO A 122 -0.47 -0.10 -17.87
N SER A 123 -1.63 0.33 -17.34
CA SER A 123 -1.85 0.59 -15.91
C SER A 123 -2.30 -0.62 -15.11
N TYR A 124 -2.48 -1.80 -15.73
CA TYR A 124 -3.13 -2.97 -15.10
C TYR A 124 -2.51 -3.34 -13.75
N ALA A 125 -1.18 -3.36 -13.63
CA ALA A 125 -0.51 -3.70 -12.38
C ALA A 125 -0.78 -2.68 -11.25
N LEU A 126 -0.83 -1.39 -11.58
CA LEU A 126 -1.13 -0.32 -10.62
C LEU A 126 -2.62 -0.27 -10.26
N ASP A 127 -3.49 -0.57 -11.22
CA ASP A 127 -4.93 -0.66 -11.01
C ASP A 127 -5.27 -1.84 -10.11
N LEU A 128 -4.65 -2.99 -10.33
CA LEU A 128 -4.71 -4.16 -9.45
C LEU A 128 -4.23 -3.81 -8.04
N LEU A 129 -3.10 -3.11 -7.91
CA LEU A 129 -2.62 -2.63 -6.60
C LEU A 129 -3.65 -1.71 -5.93
N SER A 130 -4.32 -0.84 -6.69
CA SER A 130 -5.37 0.05 -6.17
C SER A 130 -6.57 -0.73 -5.63
N VAL A 131 -6.98 -1.83 -6.30
CA VAL A 131 -8.00 -2.75 -5.79
C VAL A 131 -7.57 -3.32 -4.45
N ILE A 132 -6.35 -3.85 -4.34
CA ILE A 132 -5.84 -4.42 -3.09
C ILE A 132 -5.75 -3.36 -2.00
N GLU A 133 -5.15 -2.20 -2.26
CA GLU A 133 -5.04 -1.10 -1.30
C GLU A 133 -6.41 -0.67 -0.79
N SER A 134 -7.45 -0.66 -1.63
CA SER A 134 -8.81 -0.28 -1.24
C SER A 134 -9.42 -1.16 -0.13
N THR A 135 -8.96 -2.40 -0.02
CA THR A 135 -9.41 -3.37 1.00
C THR A 135 -8.62 -3.33 2.32
N LEU A 136 -7.50 -2.61 2.36
CA LEU A 136 -6.63 -2.53 3.54
C LEU A 136 -7.10 -1.45 4.53
N GLU A 137 -6.65 -1.53 5.77
CA GLU A 137 -6.88 -0.46 6.74
C GLU A 137 -6.15 0.83 6.31
N ALA A 138 -6.82 1.98 6.45
CA ALA A 138 -6.27 3.27 6.08
C ALA A 138 -5.15 3.74 7.05
N PRO A 139 -3.91 3.99 6.58
CA PRO A 139 -2.83 4.51 7.41
C PRO A 139 -3.03 6.02 7.61
N ARG A 140 -3.91 6.38 8.55
CA ARG A 140 -4.43 7.75 8.72
C ARG A 140 -3.36 8.86 8.73
N GLN A 141 -2.21 8.62 9.36
CA GLN A 141 -1.14 9.63 9.42
C GLN A 141 -0.47 9.85 8.06
N VAL A 142 -0.28 8.77 7.28
CA VAL A 142 0.28 8.84 5.92
C VAL A 142 -0.69 9.58 4.98
N LEU A 143 -1.98 9.21 5.00
CA LEU A 143 -3.00 9.87 4.18
C LEU A 143 -3.19 11.35 4.57
N ALA A 144 -3.07 11.67 5.86
CA ALA A 144 -3.10 13.06 6.32
C ALA A 144 -1.91 13.87 5.79
N ALA A 145 -0.72 13.27 5.73
CA ALA A 145 0.47 13.90 5.16
C ALA A 145 0.33 14.12 3.65
N GLN A 146 -0.14 13.12 2.91
CA GLN A 146 -0.45 13.24 1.47
C GLN A 146 -1.43 14.37 1.20
N ARG A 147 -2.55 14.41 1.92
CA ARG A 147 -3.54 15.50 1.80
C ARG A 147 -2.93 16.86 2.14
N SER A 148 -2.09 16.95 3.18
CA SER A 148 -1.43 18.20 3.55
C SER A 148 -0.47 18.69 2.46
N LYS A 149 0.26 17.78 1.82
CA LYS A 149 1.15 18.08 0.70
C LYS A 149 0.37 18.59 -0.52
N ALA A 150 -0.67 17.86 -0.93
CA ALA A 150 -1.55 18.25 -2.03
C ALA A 150 -2.19 19.63 -1.81
N LYS A 151 -2.68 19.91 -0.59
CA LYS A 151 -3.18 21.24 -0.23
C LYS A 151 -2.09 22.32 -0.31
N GLY A 152 -0.87 22.01 0.13
CA GLY A 152 0.26 22.95 0.04
C GLY A 152 0.63 23.32 -1.39
N GLU A 153 0.67 22.32 -2.29
CA GLU A 153 0.93 22.51 -3.72
C GLU A 153 -0.19 23.32 -4.38
N ALA A 154 -1.44 22.97 -4.12
CA ALA A 154 -2.60 23.72 -4.62
C ALA A 154 -2.62 25.18 -4.13
N VAL A 155 -2.29 25.45 -2.86
CA VAL A 155 -2.15 26.83 -2.35
C VAL A 155 -1.11 27.62 -3.14
N ALA A 156 0.04 27.00 -3.46
CA ALA A 156 1.11 27.67 -4.20
C ALA A 156 0.67 27.97 -5.64
N GLU A 157 0.01 27.03 -6.30
CA GLU A 157 -0.53 27.20 -7.66
C GLU A 157 -1.63 28.26 -7.71
N MET A 158 -2.63 28.18 -6.82
CA MET A 158 -3.72 29.14 -6.75
C MET A 158 -3.22 30.57 -6.45
N LYS A 159 -2.15 30.71 -5.66
CA LYS A 159 -1.47 32.00 -5.45
C LYS A 159 -0.79 32.49 -6.72
N ALA A 160 -0.15 31.61 -7.49
CA ALA A 160 0.48 31.97 -8.76
C ALA A 160 -0.56 32.40 -9.82
N GLN A 161 -1.76 31.81 -9.77
CA GLN A 161 -2.91 32.17 -10.62
C GLN A 161 -3.66 33.43 -10.14
N GLY A 162 -3.34 33.96 -8.96
CA GLY A 162 -3.96 35.17 -8.42
C GLY A 162 -5.36 34.96 -7.81
N ILE A 163 -5.69 33.73 -7.39
CA ILE A 163 -7.00 33.40 -6.79
C ILE A 163 -7.14 34.05 -5.40
N GLU A 164 -8.30 34.69 -5.20
CA GLU A 164 -8.66 35.38 -3.97
C GLU A 164 -8.71 34.43 -2.77
N TYR A 165 -8.49 34.97 -1.57
CA TYR A 165 -8.33 34.14 -0.36
C TYR A 165 -9.56 33.28 -0.07
N ASP A 166 -10.75 33.86 -0.13
CA ASP A 166 -12.01 33.16 0.22
C ASP A 166 -12.29 32.02 -0.77
N GLU A 167 -12.15 32.27 -2.07
CA GLU A 167 -12.27 31.25 -3.13
C GLU A 167 -11.22 30.14 -2.95
N ARG A 168 -10.00 30.49 -2.55
CA ARG A 168 -8.97 29.50 -2.22
C ARG A 168 -9.39 28.58 -1.08
N MET A 169 -10.00 29.13 -0.03
CA MET A 169 -10.41 28.33 1.13
C MET A 169 -11.49 27.33 0.75
N GLU A 170 -12.45 27.71 -0.10
CA GLU A 170 -13.47 26.81 -0.64
C GLU A 170 -12.85 25.68 -1.47
N LEU A 171 -11.98 26.01 -2.44
CA LEU A 171 -11.30 25.01 -3.28
C LEU A 171 -10.44 24.03 -2.46
N LEU A 172 -9.83 24.49 -1.37
CA LEU A 172 -9.01 23.63 -0.50
C LEU A 172 -9.82 22.63 0.31
N GLU A 173 -11.12 22.85 0.55
CA GLU A 173 -11.95 21.88 1.27
C GLU A 173 -12.16 20.60 0.46
N GLU A 174 -12.22 20.72 -0.87
CA GLU A 174 -12.41 19.59 -1.78
C GLU A 174 -11.15 18.73 -1.96
N ILE A 175 -9.97 19.27 -1.66
CA ILE A 175 -8.70 18.55 -1.82
C ILE A 175 -8.54 17.46 -0.75
N SER A 176 -8.47 16.22 -1.25
CA SER A 176 -8.17 15.01 -0.47
C SER A 176 -6.82 14.40 -0.88
N TYR A 177 -6.54 13.20 -0.40
CA TYR A 177 -5.47 12.34 -0.89
C TYR A 177 -5.90 11.59 -2.17
N PRO A 178 -4.96 11.03 -2.96
CA PRO A 178 -5.28 10.28 -4.17
C PRO A 178 -6.08 9.00 -3.88
N MET A 179 -7.16 8.79 -4.64
CA MET A 179 -8.07 7.64 -4.52
C MET A 179 -8.30 7.02 -5.91
N PRO A 180 -7.31 6.33 -6.48
CA PRO A 180 -7.42 5.70 -7.79
C PRO A 180 -8.58 4.70 -7.81
N LEU A 181 -9.27 4.63 -8.95
CA LEU A 181 -10.44 3.77 -9.19
C LEU A 181 -11.61 3.95 -8.22
N ARG A 182 -11.67 5.07 -7.47
CA ARG A 182 -12.66 5.26 -6.41
C ARG A 182 -14.10 5.01 -6.88
N GLU A 183 -14.51 5.69 -7.93
CA GLU A 183 -15.89 5.60 -8.43
C GLU A 183 -16.23 4.18 -8.90
N GLN A 184 -15.32 3.54 -9.65
CA GLN A 184 -15.51 2.17 -10.12
C GLN A 184 -15.59 1.17 -8.95
N LEU A 185 -14.71 1.33 -7.97
CA LEU A 185 -14.61 0.44 -6.82
C LEU A 185 -15.79 0.60 -5.86
N GLU A 186 -16.22 1.83 -5.56
CA GLU A 186 -17.40 2.09 -4.75
C GLU A 186 -18.66 1.52 -5.43
N ALA A 187 -18.82 1.73 -6.74
CA ALA A 187 -19.94 1.17 -7.50
C ALA A 187 -19.92 -0.37 -7.51
N ALA A 188 -18.76 -0.98 -7.76
CA ALA A 188 -18.61 -2.43 -7.74
C ALA A 188 -18.89 -3.02 -6.35
N PHE A 189 -18.44 -2.35 -5.29
CA PHE A 189 -18.65 -2.79 -3.91
C PHE A 189 -20.12 -2.75 -3.51
N GLU A 190 -20.85 -1.71 -3.89
CA GLU A 190 -22.29 -1.61 -3.64
C GLU A 190 -23.07 -2.74 -4.31
N ILE A 191 -22.76 -3.08 -5.57
CA ILE A 191 -23.34 -4.23 -6.28
C ILE A 191 -22.96 -5.54 -5.60
N TYR A 192 -21.69 -5.70 -5.22
CA TYR A 192 -21.19 -6.91 -4.57
C TYR A 192 -21.89 -7.15 -3.22
N ARG A 193 -22.13 -6.09 -2.43
CA ARG A 193 -22.77 -6.17 -1.11
C ARG A 193 -24.20 -6.72 -1.17
N ASP A 194 -24.93 -6.52 -2.27
CA ASP A 194 -26.29 -7.05 -2.43
C ASP A 194 -26.32 -8.59 -2.44
N GLY A 195 -25.30 -9.22 -3.03
CA GLY A 195 -25.17 -10.68 -3.09
C GLY A 195 -24.39 -11.31 -1.93
N HIS A 196 -23.63 -10.51 -1.18
CA HIS A 196 -22.64 -10.99 -0.21
C HIS A 196 -22.81 -10.28 1.14
N PRO A 197 -23.84 -10.63 1.95
CA PRO A 197 -24.15 -9.87 3.17
C PRO A 197 -23.02 -9.81 4.18
N TRP A 198 -22.03 -10.71 4.11
CA TRP A 198 -20.92 -10.71 5.05
C TRP A 198 -19.99 -9.51 4.96
N VAL A 199 -19.97 -8.80 3.84
CA VAL A 199 -19.24 -7.53 3.70
C VAL A 199 -20.08 -6.32 4.14
N ALA A 200 -21.31 -6.52 4.62
CA ALA A 200 -22.20 -5.41 4.95
C ALA A 200 -21.77 -4.58 6.18
N ASP A 201 -20.87 -5.10 7.01
CA ASP A 201 -20.27 -4.35 8.11
C ASP A 201 -18.93 -3.69 7.71
N GLU A 202 -18.49 -3.86 6.46
CA GLU A 202 -17.20 -3.36 5.95
C GLU A 202 -17.39 -2.12 5.09
N GLU A 203 -16.37 -1.26 5.08
CA GLU A 203 -16.29 -0.09 4.20
C GLU A 203 -15.04 -0.22 3.34
N LEU A 204 -15.20 0.04 2.04
CA LEU A 204 -14.05 0.16 1.16
C LEU A 204 -13.33 1.48 1.43
N THR A 205 -12.00 1.46 1.42
CA THR A 205 -11.20 2.66 1.61
C THR A 205 -10.23 2.86 0.45
N PRO A 206 -10.71 3.27 -0.74
CA PRO A 206 -9.85 3.62 -1.87
C PRO A 206 -8.77 4.61 -1.43
N LYS A 207 -7.51 4.31 -1.75
CA LYS A 207 -6.32 5.09 -1.37
C LYS A 207 -5.13 4.65 -2.22
N SER A 208 -4.15 5.52 -2.33
CA SER A 208 -2.87 5.24 -2.99
C SER A 208 -1.73 5.51 -2.03
N VAL A 209 -1.02 4.48 -1.57
CA VAL A 209 0.17 4.63 -0.73
C VAL A 209 1.30 3.79 -1.31
N ALA A 210 1.10 2.49 -1.49
CA ALA A 210 2.06 1.66 -2.21
C ALA A 210 2.09 2.04 -3.70
N ARG A 211 0.93 2.36 -4.28
CA ARG A 211 0.85 2.85 -5.66
C ARG A 211 1.55 4.21 -5.81
N ASP A 212 1.31 5.18 -4.92
CA ASP A 212 1.98 6.49 -4.97
C ASP A 212 3.50 6.37 -4.81
N LEU A 213 3.99 5.48 -3.94
CA LEU A 213 5.42 5.15 -3.83
C LEU A 213 6.00 4.63 -5.15
N SER A 214 5.29 3.69 -5.79
CA SER A 214 5.68 3.12 -7.09
C SER A 214 5.64 4.16 -8.21
N GLU A 215 4.54 4.90 -8.33
CA GLU A 215 4.30 5.93 -9.34
C GLU A 215 5.26 7.11 -9.24
N ARG A 216 5.83 7.39 -8.06
CA ARG A 216 6.86 8.44 -7.90
C ARG A 216 8.28 7.91 -8.04
N ALA A 217 8.42 6.60 -8.20
CA ALA A 217 9.69 5.90 -8.27
C ALA A 217 10.64 6.26 -7.11
N MET A 218 10.08 6.54 -5.92
CA MET A 218 10.83 6.92 -4.73
C MET A 218 11.26 5.68 -3.95
N THR A 219 12.41 5.78 -3.28
CA THR A 219 12.79 4.86 -2.20
C THR A 219 11.93 5.11 -0.95
N PHE A 220 11.98 4.20 0.02
CA PHE A 220 11.29 4.38 1.30
C PHE A 220 11.71 5.67 2.01
N VAL A 221 13.02 5.92 2.09
CA VAL A 221 13.59 7.10 2.77
C VAL A 221 13.18 8.40 2.07
N GLU A 222 13.24 8.43 0.73
CA GLU A 222 12.79 9.59 -0.04
C GLU A 222 11.29 9.86 0.17
N TYR A 223 10.46 8.83 0.20
CA TYR A 223 9.02 8.95 0.43
C TYR A 223 8.71 9.47 1.85
N VAL A 224 9.46 9.00 2.85
CA VAL A 224 9.40 9.51 4.22
C VAL A 224 9.77 10.99 4.27
N GLY A 225 10.87 11.39 3.62
CA GLY A 225 11.29 12.79 3.53
C GLY A 225 10.27 13.66 2.79
N PHE A 226 9.77 13.18 1.66
CA PHE A 226 8.86 13.91 0.77
C PHE A 226 7.55 14.31 1.45
N TYR A 227 6.98 13.41 2.27
CA TYR A 227 5.76 13.64 3.05
C TYR A 227 6.01 14.04 4.50
N GLY A 228 7.26 14.10 4.97
CA GLY A 228 7.60 14.45 6.35
C GLY A 228 7.12 13.43 7.38
N LEU A 229 7.31 12.13 7.09
CA LEU A 229 6.78 11.00 7.86
C LEU A 229 7.74 10.47 8.94
N ALA A 230 8.78 11.22 9.33
CA ALA A 230 9.83 10.76 10.26
C ALA A 230 9.31 10.21 11.62
N ARG A 231 8.09 10.57 12.04
CA ARG A 231 7.46 10.04 13.28
C ARG A 231 6.47 8.90 13.04
N SER A 232 6.35 8.47 11.79
CA SER A 232 5.33 7.54 11.29
C SER A 232 5.93 6.49 10.34
N GLU A 233 7.26 6.34 10.32
CA GLU A 233 7.98 5.42 9.44
C GLU A 233 7.54 3.97 9.66
N GLY A 234 7.50 3.51 10.92
CA GLY A 234 7.01 2.17 11.25
C GLY A 234 5.55 1.93 10.87
N LEU A 235 4.71 2.98 10.85
CA LEU A 235 3.33 2.87 10.36
C LEU A 235 3.30 2.67 8.83
N LEU A 236 4.14 3.40 8.11
CA LEU A 236 4.29 3.24 6.66
C LEU A 236 4.83 1.85 6.32
N LEU A 237 5.90 1.40 6.98
CA LEU A 237 6.49 0.08 6.74
C LEU A 237 5.47 -1.04 7.02
N ARG A 238 4.75 -0.96 8.14
CA ARG A 238 3.67 -1.92 8.45
C ARG A 238 2.62 -1.96 7.34
N TYR A 239 2.18 -0.80 6.86
CA TYR A 239 1.20 -0.72 5.78
C TYR A 239 1.73 -1.34 4.48
N LEU A 240 2.98 -1.05 4.08
CA LEU A 240 3.60 -1.65 2.90
C LEU A 240 3.75 -3.17 3.04
N ALA A 241 4.09 -3.66 4.24
CA ALA A 241 4.14 -5.09 4.53
C ALA A 241 2.75 -5.75 4.44
N ASP A 242 1.70 -5.08 4.92
CA ASP A 242 0.32 -5.55 4.81
C ASP A 242 -0.13 -5.57 3.34
N ALA A 243 0.22 -4.57 2.54
CA ALA A 243 -0.03 -4.54 1.10
C ALA A 243 0.68 -5.67 0.35
N TYR A 244 1.96 -5.92 0.64
CA TYR A 244 2.71 -7.04 0.08
C TYR A 244 2.07 -8.40 0.40
N LYS A 245 1.70 -8.63 1.67
CA LYS A 245 1.02 -9.86 2.10
C LYS A 245 -0.33 -10.02 1.40
N ALA A 246 -1.10 -8.94 1.27
CA ALA A 246 -2.41 -8.94 0.63
C ALA A 246 -2.31 -9.25 -0.86
N LEU A 247 -1.35 -8.66 -1.58
CA LEU A 247 -1.06 -9.00 -2.98
C LEU A 247 -0.74 -10.49 -3.14
N ARG A 248 0.21 -11.00 -2.34
CA ARG A 248 0.67 -12.38 -2.44
C ARG A 248 -0.42 -13.41 -2.11
N ARG A 249 -1.33 -13.09 -1.21
CA ARG A 249 -2.39 -14.00 -0.75
C ARG A 249 -3.66 -13.91 -1.58
N THR A 250 -4.07 -12.70 -1.97
CA THR A 250 -5.39 -12.45 -2.56
C THR A 250 -5.37 -12.55 -4.07
N VAL A 251 -4.27 -12.14 -4.72
CA VAL A 251 -4.21 -12.07 -6.18
C VAL A 251 -4.04 -13.48 -6.77
N PRO A 252 -5.00 -13.99 -7.56
CA PRO A 252 -4.88 -15.31 -8.20
C PRO A 252 -3.72 -15.34 -9.18
N THR A 253 -3.05 -16.49 -9.33
CA THR A 253 -1.94 -16.65 -10.28
C THR A 253 -2.31 -16.29 -11.71
N ALA A 254 -3.55 -16.57 -12.13
CA ALA A 254 -4.05 -16.22 -13.47
C ALA A 254 -4.12 -14.71 -13.73
N ALA A 255 -4.20 -13.88 -12.67
CA ALA A 255 -4.24 -12.42 -12.74
C ALA A 255 -2.85 -11.78 -12.63
N ARG A 256 -1.79 -12.56 -12.35
CA ARG A 256 -0.42 -12.06 -12.20
C ARG A 256 0.30 -12.06 -13.55
N THR A 257 0.27 -10.91 -14.23
CA THR A 257 1.17 -10.67 -15.38
C THR A 257 2.61 -10.50 -14.91
N GLU A 258 3.54 -10.37 -15.85
CA GLU A 258 4.95 -10.14 -15.52
C GLU A 258 5.13 -8.84 -14.70
N GLU A 259 4.41 -7.78 -15.07
CA GLU A 259 4.44 -6.50 -14.37
C GLU A 259 3.88 -6.60 -12.94
N VAL A 260 2.87 -7.45 -12.73
CA VAL A 260 2.32 -7.71 -11.39
C VAL A 260 3.31 -8.49 -10.54
N GLU A 261 3.97 -9.52 -11.08
CA GLU A 261 5.01 -10.25 -10.36
C GLU A 261 6.23 -9.35 -10.05
N ASP A 262 6.59 -8.45 -10.96
CA ASP A 262 7.60 -7.41 -10.74
C ASP A 262 7.23 -6.51 -9.57
N LEU A 263 6.00 -6.00 -9.55
CA LEU A 263 5.48 -5.16 -8.48
C LEU A 263 5.46 -5.87 -7.12
N ILE A 264 5.03 -7.14 -7.09
CA ILE A 264 5.02 -7.96 -5.87
C ILE A 264 6.44 -8.20 -5.37
N SER A 265 7.37 -8.54 -6.26
CA SER A 265 8.77 -8.80 -5.90
C SER A 265 9.44 -7.53 -5.37
N TRP A 266 9.26 -6.40 -6.06
CA TRP A 266 9.76 -5.09 -5.67
C TRP A 266 9.24 -4.65 -4.30
N LEU A 267 7.93 -4.72 -4.07
CA LEU A 267 7.35 -4.30 -2.79
C LEU A 267 7.85 -5.20 -1.64
N GLY A 268 7.98 -6.50 -1.89
CA GLY A 268 8.56 -7.42 -0.92
C GLY A 268 10.03 -7.13 -0.60
N GLU A 269 10.79 -6.64 -1.57
CA GLU A 269 12.19 -6.23 -1.39
C GLU A 269 12.30 -4.96 -0.55
N ILE A 270 11.52 -3.93 -0.86
CA ILE A 270 11.46 -2.70 -0.04
C ILE A 270 11.18 -3.03 1.42
N VAL A 271 10.18 -3.89 1.68
CA VAL A 271 9.80 -4.24 3.05
C VAL A 271 10.95 -4.95 3.78
N ARG A 272 11.64 -5.89 3.13
CA ARG A 272 12.77 -6.61 3.75
C ARG A 272 13.94 -5.68 4.07
N GLN A 273 14.40 -4.91 3.07
CA GLN A 273 15.58 -4.06 3.24
C GLN A 273 15.33 -2.95 4.28
N THR A 274 14.13 -2.37 4.29
CA THR A 274 13.77 -1.32 5.26
C THR A 274 13.62 -1.86 6.67
N ASP A 275 13.00 -3.02 6.86
CA ASP A 275 12.81 -3.61 8.20
C ASP A 275 14.16 -3.88 8.87
N SER A 276 15.14 -4.38 8.13
CA SER A 276 16.50 -4.61 8.61
C SER A 276 17.24 -3.32 8.95
N SER A 277 17.17 -2.29 8.08
CA SER A 277 17.76 -0.98 8.38
C SER A 277 17.17 -0.32 9.63
N LEU A 278 15.84 -0.39 9.83
CA LEU A 278 15.19 0.16 11.03
C LEU A 278 15.57 -0.62 12.30
N LEU A 279 15.74 -1.94 12.20
CA LEU A 279 16.22 -2.76 13.31
C LEU A 279 17.66 -2.39 13.69
N GLU A 280 18.55 -2.24 12.71
CA GLU A 280 19.94 -1.81 12.94
C GLU A 280 20.03 -0.41 13.57
N GLU A 281 19.23 0.55 13.09
CA GLU A 281 19.14 1.89 13.69
C GLU A 281 18.63 1.84 15.13
N TRP A 282 17.62 1.02 15.41
CA TRP A 282 17.09 0.84 16.75
C TRP A 282 18.12 0.19 17.70
N GLU A 283 18.83 -0.83 17.24
CA GLU A 283 19.92 -1.47 17.98
C GLU A 283 21.06 -0.48 18.27
N SER A 284 21.41 0.36 17.29
CA SER A 284 22.41 1.42 17.45
C SER A 284 22.00 2.45 18.50
N LEU A 285 20.73 2.88 18.51
CA LEU A 285 20.19 3.79 19.54
C LEU A 285 20.16 3.16 20.94
N MET A 286 19.93 1.84 21.05
CA MET A 286 19.93 1.11 22.31
C MET A 286 21.34 0.79 22.83
N SER A 287 22.34 0.73 21.94
CA SER A 287 23.74 0.41 22.29
C SER A 287 24.45 1.45 23.16
N GLY A 288 23.82 2.62 23.39
CA GLY A 288 24.27 3.68 24.29
C GLY A 288 23.86 3.51 25.77
N GLU A 289 23.01 2.54 26.11
CA GLU A 289 22.67 2.18 27.49
C GLU A 289 23.14 0.74 27.78
N ALA A 290 23.61 0.49 29.01
CA ALA A 290 24.31 -0.75 29.40
C ALA A 290 23.62 -2.03 28.89
N PRO A 291 24.40 -3.03 28.42
CA PRO A 291 23.84 -4.17 27.69
C PRO A 291 22.92 -4.99 28.60
N VAL A 292 21.63 -4.99 28.28
CA VAL A 292 20.71 -6.04 28.73
C VAL A 292 21.03 -7.28 27.89
N PRO A 293 21.25 -8.47 28.48
CA PRO A 293 21.52 -9.67 27.70
C PRO A 293 20.24 -10.07 26.96
N ALA A 294 20.07 -9.56 25.74
CA ALA A 294 19.06 -10.03 24.82
C ALA A 294 19.45 -11.42 24.32
N ALA A 295 18.45 -12.30 24.23
CA ALA A 295 18.58 -13.63 23.65
C ALA A 295 19.17 -13.55 22.24
N GLN A 296 20.04 -14.51 21.94
CA GLN A 296 20.69 -14.87 20.66
C GLN A 296 20.63 -13.85 19.51
N PRO A 297 21.78 -13.41 18.96
CA PRO A 297 21.79 -12.55 17.79
C PRO A 297 21.04 -13.26 16.65
N VAL A 298 19.97 -12.64 16.16
CA VAL A 298 19.37 -13.02 14.89
C VAL A 298 20.29 -12.40 13.84
N ASP A 299 21.36 -13.12 13.53
CA ASP A 299 22.33 -12.79 12.49
C ASP A 299 21.68 -13.05 11.11
N GLU A 300 20.58 -12.37 10.83
CA GLU A 300 19.88 -12.41 9.54
C GLU A 300 19.90 -11.02 8.93
N THR A 301 21.10 -10.50 8.61
CA THR A 301 21.22 -9.49 7.57
C THR A 301 20.46 -10.02 6.35
N PRO A 302 19.50 -9.26 5.80
CA PRO A 302 18.71 -9.72 4.67
C PRO A 302 19.67 -10.08 3.52
N PRO A 303 19.31 -11.03 2.65
CA PRO A 303 20.15 -11.32 1.49
C PRO A 303 20.38 -10.03 0.69
N PRO A 304 21.54 -9.91 0.04
CA PRO A 304 21.87 -8.72 -0.75
C PRO A 304 20.76 -8.40 -1.74
N VAL A 305 20.46 -7.11 -1.94
CA VAL A 305 19.34 -6.68 -2.81
C VAL A 305 19.50 -7.22 -4.23
N THR A 306 20.73 -7.40 -4.70
CA THR A 306 21.06 -7.97 -6.02
C THR A 306 20.77 -9.48 -6.12
N ALA A 307 20.61 -10.19 -4.99
CA ALA A 307 20.26 -11.61 -4.99
C ALA A 307 18.86 -11.87 -5.56
N ASN A 308 17.96 -10.89 -5.46
CA ASN A 308 16.66 -10.90 -6.13
C ASN A 308 16.72 -10.06 -7.41
N GLU A 309 17.33 -10.62 -8.46
CA GLU A 309 17.57 -9.93 -9.74
C GLU A 309 16.31 -9.26 -10.30
N ARG A 310 15.14 -9.89 -10.13
CA ARG A 310 13.85 -9.36 -10.57
C ARG A 310 13.47 -8.07 -9.82
N ALA A 311 13.48 -8.10 -8.49
CA ALA A 311 13.20 -6.90 -7.70
C ALA A 311 14.26 -5.82 -7.94
N PHE A 312 15.53 -6.21 -8.04
CA PHE A 312 16.63 -5.29 -8.29
C PHE A 312 16.48 -4.57 -9.62
N ARG A 313 16.06 -5.27 -10.68
CA ARG A 313 15.75 -4.64 -11.98
C ARG A 313 14.65 -3.59 -11.88
N VAL A 314 13.62 -3.81 -11.06
CA VAL A 314 12.57 -2.82 -10.81
C VAL A 314 13.11 -1.63 -10.02
N LEU A 315 13.96 -1.86 -9.01
CA LEU A 315 14.62 -0.79 -8.26
C LEU A 315 15.48 0.09 -9.17
N VAL A 316 16.28 -0.50 -10.06
CA VAL A 316 17.09 0.23 -11.04
C VAL A 316 16.20 1.03 -12.01
N ARG A 317 15.13 0.42 -12.53
CA ARG A 317 14.17 1.11 -13.40
C ARG A 317 13.55 2.31 -12.69
N ASN A 318 13.13 2.15 -11.43
CA ASN A 318 12.57 3.23 -10.63
C ASN A 318 13.61 4.34 -10.40
N ALA A 319 14.83 4.01 -9.99
CA ALA A 319 15.88 5.00 -9.76
C ALA A 319 16.20 5.83 -11.01
N LEU A 320 16.19 5.21 -12.20
CA LEU A 320 16.31 5.94 -13.47
C LEU A 320 15.06 6.76 -13.80
N PHE A 321 13.87 6.19 -13.62
CA PHE A 321 12.64 6.90 -13.93
C PHE A 321 12.41 8.11 -13.01
N ARG A 322 12.88 8.06 -11.77
CA ARG A 322 12.90 9.21 -10.86
C ARG A 322 13.65 10.39 -11.47
N ARG A 323 14.75 10.12 -12.18
CA ARG A 323 15.51 11.14 -12.92
C ARG A 323 14.72 11.65 -14.12
N VAL A 324 14.02 10.77 -14.84
CA VAL A 324 13.11 11.16 -15.94
C VAL A 324 12.01 12.11 -15.44
N GLU A 325 11.40 11.84 -14.30
CA GLU A 325 10.37 12.71 -13.72
C GLU A 325 10.90 14.10 -13.38
N LEU A 326 12.07 14.18 -12.73
CA LEU A 326 12.69 15.46 -12.40
C LEU A 326 13.17 16.19 -13.66
N PHE A 327 13.64 15.46 -14.68
CA PHE A 327 14.02 15.98 -15.98
C PHE A 327 12.81 16.60 -16.69
N ALA A 328 11.67 15.89 -16.72
CA ALA A 328 10.41 16.36 -17.29
C ALA A 328 9.91 17.65 -16.60
N LEU A 329 10.08 17.73 -15.28
CA LEU A 329 9.76 18.92 -14.47
C LEU A 329 10.80 20.03 -14.54
N ARG A 330 11.91 19.85 -15.27
CA ARG A 330 13.04 20.78 -15.38
C ARG A 330 13.66 21.12 -14.03
N ARG A 331 13.68 20.17 -13.10
CA ARG A 331 14.21 20.32 -11.74
C ARG A 331 15.68 19.90 -11.67
N TRP A 332 16.54 20.61 -12.40
CA TRP A 332 17.97 20.28 -12.46
C TRP A 332 18.71 20.44 -11.12
N ILE A 333 18.19 21.26 -10.20
CA ILE A 333 18.74 21.36 -8.83
C ILE A 333 18.49 20.06 -8.06
N ASP A 334 17.23 19.60 -8.03
CA ASP A 334 16.85 18.33 -7.38
C ASP A 334 17.61 17.13 -8.00
N LEU A 335 17.83 17.15 -9.32
CA LEU A 335 18.66 16.16 -10.02
C LEU A 335 20.14 16.24 -9.62
N GLY A 336 20.69 17.44 -9.44
CA GLY A 336 22.06 17.63 -8.96
C GLY A 336 22.25 17.19 -7.50
N GLU A 337 21.19 17.15 -6.69
CA GLU A 337 21.26 16.52 -5.36
C GLU A 337 21.34 15.00 -5.44
N LEU A 338 20.69 14.38 -6.43
CA LEU A 338 20.74 12.93 -6.68
C LEU A 338 22.04 12.49 -7.35
N ASP A 339 22.55 13.29 -8.28
CA ASP A 339 23.78 13.02 -9.02
C ASP A 339 24.72 14.24 -8.96
N PRO A 340 25.42 14.46 -7.82
CA PRO A 340 26.26 15.65 -7.62
C PRO A 340 27.39 15.82 -8.63
N ASP A 341 27.83 14.70 -9.23
CA ASP A 341 28.93 14.67 -10.19
C ASP A 341 28.47 14.86 -11.66
N PHE A 342 27.15 15.00 -11.92
CA PHE A 342 26.59 15.15 -13.27
C PHE A 342 25.98 16.54 -13.50
N GLU A 343 26.35 17.19 -14.60
CA GLU A 343 25.82 18.52 -14.96
C GLU A 343 24.50 18.40 -15.74
N TRP A 344 23.37 18.46 -15.02
CA TRP A 344 22.03 18.28 -15.61
C TRP A 344 21.50 19.45 -16.42
N GLU A 345 21.97 20.68 -16.16
CA GLU A 345 21.40 21.87 -16.80
C GLU A 345 21.55 21.85 -18.32
N HIS A 346 22.72 21.46 -18.81
CA HIS A 346 23.03 21.42 -20.25
C HIS A 346 22.11 20.45 -21.04
N PRO A 347 22.04 19.14 -20.72
CA PRO A 347 21.19 18.21 -21.47
C PRO A 347 19.71 18.52 -21.37
N ILE A 348 19.22 19.03 -20.22
CA ILE A 348 17.82 19.47 -20.09
C ILE A 348 17.53 20.61 -21.06
N ARG A 349 18.38 21.65 -21.09
CA ARG A 349 18.19 22.78 -22.01
C ARG A 349 18.19 22.31 -23.46
N ALA A 350 19.15 21.49 -23.85
CA ALA A 350 19.26 20.97 -25.21
C ALA A 350 18.01 20.16 -25.62
N TYR A 351 17.51 19.26 -24.76
CA TYR A 351 16.27 18.54 -25.04
C TYR A 351 15.07 19.48 -25.26
N PHE A 352 14.90 20.47 -24.39
CA PHE A 352 13.76 21.39 -24.44
C PHE A 352 13.87 22.49 -25.50
N GLU A 353 15.01 22.61 -26.19
CA GLU A 353 15.12 23.40 -27.42
C GLU A 353 14.42 22.71 -28.60
N GLU A 354 14.39 21.36 -28.59
CA GLU A 354 13.85 20.54 -29.68
C GLU A 354 12.45 19.98 -29.35
N HIS A 355 12.20 19.61 -28.09
CA HIS A 355 10.96 18.98 -27.64
C HIS A 355 10.19 19.83 -26.62
N SER A 356 8.86 19.78 -26.64
CA SER A 356 8.02 20.60 -25.76
C SER A 356 7.88 20.05 -24.33
N SER A 357 7.88 18.73 -24.17
CA SER A 357 7.58 17.99 -22.95
C SER A 357 8.18 16.60 -23.00
N VAL A 358 8.36 15.97 -21.85
CA VAL A 358 8.63 14.53 -21.72
C VAL A 358 7.39 13.88 -21.13
N ASN A 359 6.92 12.79 -21.70
CA ASN A 359 5.82 12.02 -21.13
C ASN A 359 6.33 11.18 -19.96
N THR A 360 5.59 11.15 -18.85
CA THR A 360 5.93 10.37 -17.66
C THR A 360 4.79 9.43 -17.23
N GLY A 361 3.86 9.15 -18.14
CA GLY A 361 2.73 8.24 -17.89
C GLY A 361 3.15 6.76 -17.88
N PRO A 362 2.17 5.84 -17.75
CA PRO A 362 2.42 4.39 -17.75
C PRO A 362 3.22 3.91 -18.98
N ASP A 363 2.94 4.46 -20.16
CA ASP A 363 3.63 4.09 -21.40
C ASP A 363 5.13 4.44 -21.37
N ALA A 364 5.50 5.55 -20.74
CA ALA A 364 6.89 5.98 -20.58
C ALA A 364 7.72 5.03 -19.70
N ARG A 365 7.04 4.20 -18.89
CA ARG A 365 7.65 3.16 -18.03
C ARG A 365 7.70 1.79 -18.71
N GLY A 366 7.20 1.70 -19.93
CA GLY A 366 7.09 0.45 -20.67
C GLY A 366 8.45 -0.22 -20.89
N PRO A 367 8.48 -1.56 -21.00
CA PRO A 367 9.72 -2.33 -21.15
C PRO A 367 10.50 -1.98 -22.43
N ALA A 368 9.84 -1.42 -23.45
CA ALA A 368 10.48 -1.00 -24.69
C ALA A 368 11.44 0.19 -24.52
N LEU A 369 11.22 1.02 -23.48
CA LEU A 369 12.00 2.24 -23.23
C LEU A 369 13.15 2.01 -22.23
N PHE A 370 13.28 0.81 -21.68
CA PHE A 370 14.27 0.50 -20.65
C PHE A 370 15.10 -0.73 -21.02
N MET A 371 16.40 -0.51 -21.25
CA MET A 371 17.36 -1.55 -21.60
C MET A 371 18.36 -1.77 -20.46
N VAL A 372 18.71 -3.03 -20.23
CA VAL A 372 19.69 -3.46 -19.22
C VAL A 372 20.66 -4.43 -19.86
N THR A 373 21.96 -4.14 -19.74
CA THR A 373 23.06 -5.04 -20.06
C THR A 373 23.76 -5.42 -18.76
N ALA A 374 23.58 -6.67 -18.34
CA ALA A 374 24.20 -7.18 -17.12
C ALA A 374 25.65 -7.60 -17.38
N GLU A 375 26.59 -7.01 -16.65
CA GLU A 375 28.01 -7.38 -16.63
C GLU A 375 28.41 -7.91 -15.24
N PRO A 376 29.52 -8.65 -15.10
CA PRO A 376 30.03 -9.05 -13.79
C PRO A 376 30.37 -7.82 -12.94
N GLY A 377 29.66 -7.63 -11.82
CA GLY A 377 29.90 -6.56 -10.85
C GLY A 377 29.20 -5.23 -11.14
N ARG A 378 28.62 -5.04 -12.34
CA ARG A 378 27.90 -3.81 -12.70
C ARG A 378 26.83 -4.04 -13.77
N TRP A 379 25.79 -3.22 -13.82
CA TRP A 379 24.85 -3.20 -14.94
C TRP A 379 24.95 -1.88 -15.71
N LEU A 380 24.94 -1.96 -17.03
CA LEU A 380 24.78 -0.79 -17.89
C LEU A 380 23.31 -0.65 -18.28
N VAL A 381 22.72 0.50 -18.00
CA VAL A 381 21.30 0.75 -18.18
C VAL A 381 21.04 1.98 -19.03
N ARG A 382 20.02 1.89 -19.87
CA ARG A 382 19.58 2.98 -20.75
C ARG A 382 18.07 3.15 -20.63
N GLN A 383 17.65 4.34 -20.23
CA GLN A 383 16.26 4.77 -20.17
C GLN A 383 16.00 5.81 -21.25
N ILE A 384 15.21 5.46 -22.26
CA ILE A 384 14.76 6.38 -23.30
C ILE A 384 13.76 7.37 -22.70
N LEU A 385 13.86 8.63 -23.13
CA LEU A 385 12.88 9.66 -22.82
C LEU A 385 11.73 9.56 -23.82
N ASP A 386 10.50 9.38 -23.33
CA ASP A 386 9.32 9.34 -24.19
C ASP A 386 8.91 10.75 -24.60
N ASP A 387 9.23 11.12 -25.83
CA ASP A 387 8.87 12.40 -26.41
C ASP A 387 7.48 12.34 -27.09
N PRO A 388 6.71 13.45 -27.13
CA PRO A 388 5.38 13.47 -27.74
C PRO A 388 5.34 13.14 -29.23
N ALA A 389 6.45 13.27 -29.96
CA ALA A 389 6.54 12.96 -31.38
C ALA A 389 6.91 11.48 -31.63
N GLY A 390 7.30 10.75 -30.59
CA GLY A 390 7.66 9.33 -30.64
C GLY A 390 8.97 9.05 -31.39
N HIS A 391 9.91 10.00 -31.36
CA HIS A 391 11.22 9.84 -31.99
C HIS A 391 12.14 8.90 -31.19
N HIS A 392 12.04 8.92 -29.85
CA HIS A 392 12.80 8.04 -28.95
C HIS A 392 14.32 8.12 -29.15
N ASP A 393 14.79 9.30 -29.50
CA ASP A 393 16.18 9.68 -29.78
C ASP A 393 16.98 9.90 -28.49
N TRP A 394 16.42 10.62 -27.52
CA TRP A 394 17.09 10.92 -26.26
C TRP A 394 17.03 9.78 -25.24
N ALA A 395 18.14 9.57 -24.51
CA ALA A 395 18.16 8.64 -23.38
C ALA A 395 19.10 9.07 -22.25
N ILE A 396 18.79 8.60 -21.03
CA ILE A 396 19.68 8.61 -19.87
C ILE A 396 20.42 7.27 -19.84
N THR A 397 21.75 7.31 -19.88
CA THR A 397 22.60 6.13 -19.72
C THR A 397 23.30 6.19 -18.37
N ALA A 398 23.26 5.09 -17.63
CA ALA A 398 23.89 4.98 -16.32
C ALA A 398 24.57 3.63 -16.10
N GLU A 399 25.53 3.61 -15.19
CA GLU A 399 26.11 2.41 -14.62
C GLU A 399 25.52 2.16 -13.23
N VAL A 400 25.21 0.92 -12.92
CA VAL A 400 24.75 0.48 -11.59
C VAL A 400 25.84 -0.35 -10.95
N ASP A 401 26.29 0.07 -9.77
CA ASP A 401 27.28 -0.67 -8.97
C ASP A 401 26.54 -1.69 -8.09
N LEU A 402 26.79 -2.98 -8.32
CA LEU A 402 26.08 -4.05 -7.61
C LEU A 402 26.50 -4.14 -6.13
N ALA A 403 27.78 -3.93 -5.82
CA ALA A 403 28.28 -4.03 -4.45
C ALA A 403 27.80 -2.83 -3.61
N ALA A 404 27.89 -1.62 -4.16
CA ALA A 404 27.36 -0.43 -3.49
C ALA A 404 25.83 -0.52 -3.32
N SER A 405 25.12 -1.12 -4.28
CA SER A 405 23.68 -1.35 -4.16
C SER A 405 23.32 -2.34 -3.04
N ASP A 406 24.11 -3.41 -2.89
CA ASP A 406 23.95 -4.36 -1.79
C ASP A 406 24.18 -3.73 -0.43
N GLU A 407 25.20 -2.87 -0.30
CA GLU A 407 25.47 -2.12 0.94
C GLU A 407 24.35 -1.10 1.26
N ALA A 408 23.79 -0.44 0.24
CA ALA A 408 22.76 0.58 0.42
C ALA A 408 21.34 0.01 0.53
N GLY A 409 21.12 -1.27 0.21
CA GLY A 409 19.78 -1.89 0.13
C GLY A 409 18.88 -1.30 -0.98
N THR A 410 19.44 -0.51 -1.90
CA THR A 410 18.74 0.17 -3.00
C THR A 410 19.67 0.28 -4.21
N ALA A 411 19.13 0.62 -5.39
CA ALA A 411 19.94 0.79 -6.59
C ALA A 411 20.85 2.02 -6.48
N VAL A 412 22.16 1.80 -6.47
CA VAL A 412 23.19 2.84 -6.54
C VAL A 412 23.67 2.95 -7.97
N LEU A 413 23.46 4.12 -8.58
CA LEU A 413 23.77 4.35 -9.98
C LEU A 413 24.55 5.64 -10.20
N THR A 414 25.36 5.65 -11.26
CA THR A 414 26.14 6.79 -11.72
C THR A 414 25.74 7.10 -13.16
N VAL A 415 25.21 8.31 -13.38
CA VAL A 415 24.83 8.76 -14.72
C VAL A 415 26.08 8.99 -15.57
N LEU A 416 26.12 8.38 -16.74
CA LEU A 416 27.23 8.44 -17.68
C LEU A 416 26.99 9.51 -18.75
N SER A 417 25.77 9.58 -19.28
CA SER A 417 25.40 10.53 -20.32
C SER A 417 23.88 10.73 -20.40
N VAL A 418 23.48 11.89 -20.93
CA VAL A 418 22.11 12.21 -21.32
C VAL A 418 22.15 12.90 -22.68
N GLY A 419 21.46 12.34 -23.67
CA GLY A 419 21.53 12.79 -25.06
C GLY A 419 21.10 11.72 -26.05
N ASP A 420 21.31 12.01 -27.33
CA ASP A 420 21.13 11.10 -28.47
C ASP A 420 22.11 9.91 -28.49
#